data_AF-A0A658IF12-F1
#
_entry.id   AF-A0A658IF12-F1
#
_cell.length_a   1.000
_cell.length_b   1.000
_cell.length_c   1.000
_cell.angle_alpha   90.00
_cell.angle_beta   90.00
_cell.angle_gamma   90.00
#
_symmetry.space_group_name_H-M   'P 1'
#
loop_
_entity.id
_entity.type
_entity.pdbx_description
1 polymer ?
#
loop_
_entity_poly.entity_id
_entity_poly.type
_entity_poly.pdbx_seq_one_letter_code
_entity_poly.pdbx_strand_id
1 'polypeptide(L)'
;TEDSTSDTLQNKTVWQGLTEIINITQSYPNTALVGLKVDADQFGSQSVSRKFHCLGRIVLVPSNYDPKSRTYAGLWDGTFKPAYTNNPAWIILDLLTHPRYGLGQRIGLADVDKWALYAIAQYCDQLVPDGFGQDEPRMTCNVYLADRRKAYDVISDFCSVMRCMPVWTGQRMTFIQDRPSDKVWTYTNANVVNGEFNYSYSAAKDRHNAAEIRFIDPQNGWNVSVELVEDKAG
;
A
#
# COMPACT_ATOMS: atom_id res chain seq x y z
N THR A 1 5.32 -65.22 -35.53
CA THR A 1 3.89 -65.52 -35.31
C THR A 1 3.17 -65.13 -36.57
N GLU A 2 2.44 -66.07 -37.16
CA GLU A 2 1.80 -65.94 -38.48
C GLU A 2 0.60 -64.97 -38.43
N ASP A 3 0.46 -64.14 -39.48
CA ASP A 3 -0.68 -63.23 -39.64
C ASP A 3 -1.94 -64.00 -40.09
N SER A 4 -3.08 -63.61 -39.52
CA SER A 4 -4.37 -64.30 -39.65
C SER A 4 -5.07 -63.97 -40.98
N THR A 5 -5.76 -64.95 -41.59
CA THR A 5 -6.40 -64.89 -42.93
C THR A 5 -7.93 -64.72 -42.90
N SER A 6 -8.49 -64.02 -41.91
CA SER A 6 -9.94 -63.80 -41.78
C SER A 6 -10.32 -62.31 -41.84
N ASP A 7 -11.08 -61.92 -42.88
CA ASP A 7 -11.58 -60.55 -43.12
C ASP A 7 -12.65 -60.07 -42.10
N THR A 8 -13.11 -60.94 -41.20
CA THR A 8 -14.15 -60.59 -40.21
C THR A 8 -13.59 -60.08 -38.87
N LEU A 9 -12.28 -60.06 -38.68
CA LEU A 9 -11.62 -59.57 -37.47
C LEU A 9 -10.81 -58.30 -37.77
N GLN A 10 -11.51 -57.17 -37.87
CA GLN A 10 -10.86 -55.86 -37.82
C GLN A 10 -10.55 -55.48 -36.36
N ASN A 11 -9.31 -55.67 -35.94
CA ASN A 11 -8.79 -55.07 -34.71
C ASN A 11 -8.60 -53.56 -34.94
N LYS A 12 -9.68 -52.80 -34.72
CA LYS A 12 -9.69 -51.34 -34.85
C LYS A 12 -9.13 -50.72 -33.56
N THR A 13 -7.80 -50.67 -33.45
CA THR A 13 -7.13 -49.96 -32.36
C THR A 13 -7.27 -48.46 -32.59
N VAL A 14 -8.21 -47.82 -31.88
CA VAL A 14 -8.40 -46.36 -31.93
C VAL A 14 -7.56 -45.74 -30.82
N TRP A 15 -6.51 -45.05 -31.21
CA TRP A 15 -5.66 -44.32 -30.29
C TRP A 15 -6.31 -42.97 -29.98
N GLN A 16 -6.82 -42.80 -28.76
CA GLN A 16 -7.56 -41.60 -28.34
C GLN A 16 -6.66 -40.42 -27.96
N GLY A 17 -5.36 -40.64 -27.72
CA GLY A 17 -4.38 -39.59 -27.48
C GLY A 17 -3.29 -39.97 -26.48
N LEU A 18 -2.13 -39.34 -26.63
CA LEU A 18 -1.04 -39.33 -25.65
C LEU A 18 -1.00 -37.95 -25.03
N THR A 19 -1.16 -37.87 -23.72
CA THR A 19 -0.89 -36.65 -22.98
C THR A 19 0.52 -36.78 -22.41
N GLU A 20 1.46 -36.07 -23.01
CA GLU A 20 2.82 -35.94 -22.47
C GLU A 20 2.84 -34.84 -21.41
N ILE A 21 3.12 -35.20 -20.16
CA ILE A 21 3.28 -34.24 -19.07
C ILE A 21 4.75 -33.81 -19.04
N ILE A 22 5.03 -32.67 -19.67
CA ILE A 22 6.37 -32.07 -19.63
C ILE A 22 6.46 -31.24 -18.34
N ASN A 23 7.22 -31.73 -17.37
CA ASN A 23 7.52 -30.99 -16.15
C ASN A 23 8.59 -29.92 -16.45
N ILE A 24 8.14 -28.68 -16.70
CA ILE A 24 9.02 -27.53 -16.82
C ILE A 24 9.15 -26.89 -15.43
N THR A 25 10.35 -26.91 -14.86
CA THR A 25 10.65 -26.17 -13.63
C THR A 25 10.78 -24.68 -13.96
N GLN A 26 9.68 -23.95 -13.89
CA GLN A 26 9.69 -22.49 -14.05
C GLN A 26 10.03 -21.83 -12.72
N SER A 27 11.17 -21.15 -12.64
CA SER A 27 11.51 -20.28 -11.51
C SER A 27 10.96 -18.87 -11.78
N TYR A 28 10.09 -18.39 -10.89
CA TYR A 28 9.56 -17.03 -10.93
C TYR A 28 10.20 -16.20 -9.80
N PRO A 29 11.44 -15.71 -9.97
CA PRO A 29 12.16 -15.03 -8.91
C PRO A 29 11.42 -13.78 -8.43
N ASN A 30 11.26 -13.66 -7.11
CA ASN A 30 10.52 -12.61 -6.40
C ASN A 30 9.00 -12.60 -6.67
N THR A 31 8.43 -13.76 -7.00
CA THR A 31 6.97 -13.94 -7.11
C THR A 31 6.54 -15.02 -6.14
N ALA A 32 5.48 -14.77 -5.37
CA ALA A 32 4.80 -15.80 -4.61
C ALA A 32 3.75 -16.47 -5.51
N LEU A 33 3.85 -17.77 -5.71
CA LEU A 33 2.86 -18.54 -6.47
C LEU A 33 1.99 -19.33 -5.49
N VAL A 34 0.68 -19.24 -5.65
CA VAL A 34 -0.29 -20.08 -4.93
C VAL A 34 -1.01 -20.92 -5.96
N GLY A 35 -0.84 -22.24 -5.87
CA GLY A 35 -1.59 -23.21 -6.68
C GLY A 35 -2.70 -23.82 -5.84
N LEU A 36 -3.93 -23.82 -6.37
CA LEU A 36 -5.07 -24.51 -5.77
C LEU A 36 -5.53 -25.61 -6.72
N LYS A 37 -5.59 -26.85 -6.23
CA LYS A 37 -6.24 -27.96 -6.93
C LYS A 37 -7.63 -28.13 -6.35
N VAL A 38 -8.65 -27.94 -7.17
CA VAL A 38 -10.06 -28.16 -6.82
C VAL A 38 -10.65 -29.17 -7.78
N ASP A 39 -11.55 -30.00 -7.27
CA ASP A 39 -12.27 -30.96 -8.08
C ASP A 39 -13.31 -30.23 -8.96
N ALA A 40 -13.30 -30.52 -10.26
CA ALA A 40 -14.18 -29.84 -11.22
C ALA A 40 -15.65 -30.18 -10.97
N ASP A 41 -15.93 -31.38 -10.46
CA ASP A 41 -17.29 -31.85 -10.19
C ASP A 41 -18.01 -31.04 -9.10
N GLN A 42 -17.25 -30.39 -8.19
CA GLN A 42 -17.82 -29.56 -7.11
C GLN A 42 -18.11 -28.12 -7.53
N PHE A 43 -17.49 -27.63 -8.61
CA PHE A 43 -17.56 -26.21 -9.02
C PHE A 43 -18.17 -25.98 -10.41
N GLY A 44 -18.47 -27.05 -11.16
CA GLY A 44 -18.96 -26.94 -12.52
C GLY A 44 -18.01 -26.14 -13.42
N SER A 45 -18.55 -25.45 -14.43
CA SER A 45 -17.79 -24.61 -15.37
C SER A 45 -17.49 -23.18 -14.85
N GLN A 46 -17.72 -22.89 -13.56
CA GLN A 46 -17.46 -21.56 -13.00
C GLN A 46 -16.05 -21.43 -12.44
N SER A 47 -15.38 -20.32 -12.75
CA SER A 47 -14.08 -19.99 -12.18
C SER A 47 -14.18 -19.75 -10.69
N VAL A 48 -13.33 -20.42 -9.93
CA VAL A 48 -13.29 -20.34 -8.47
C VAL A 48 -12.68 -19.01 -8.00
N SER A 49 -13.52 -18.10 -7.50
CA SER A 49 -13.04 -16.85 -6.87
C SER A 49 -12.47 -17.13 -5.46
N ARG A 50 -11.36 -16.47 -5.12
CA ARG A 50 -10.67 -16.60 -3.83
C ARG A 50 -10.21 -15.22 -3.36
N LYS A 51 -10.32 -15.00 -2.04
CA LYS A 51 -9.72 -13.85 -1.36
C LYS A 51 -8.58 -14.37 -0.48
N PHE A 52 -7.44 -13.69 -0.51
CA PHE A 52 -6.28 -14.03 0.31
C PHE A 52 -6.02 -12.91 1.29
N HIS A 53 -5.81 -13.26 2.57
CA HIS A 53 -5.29 -12.35 3.57
C HIS A 53 -3.78 -12.58 3.70
N CYS A 54 -3.01 -11.80 2.94
CA CYS A 54 -1.57 -11.89 2.91
C CYS A 54 -0.95 -10.72 3.67
N LEU A 55 0.08 -11.01 4.47
CA LEU A 55 0.99 -9.97 4.91
C LEU A 55 1.76 -9.50 3.67
N GLY A 56 1.86 -8.19 3.52
CA GLY A 56 2.55 -7.55 2.41
C GLY A 56 4.06 -7.79 2.41
N ARG A 57 4.77 -6.92 1.71
CA ARG A 57 6.22 -7.02 1.55
C ARG A 57 6.97 -6.73 2.85
N ILE A 58 8.10 -7.40 3.05
CA ILE A 58 9.09 -7.05 4.08
C ILE A 58 9.88 -5.82 3.59
N VAL A 59 9.87 -4.76 4.41
CA VAL A 59 10.50 -3.48 4.10
C VAL A 59 11.58 -3.15 5.14
N LEU A 60 12.38 -2.12 4.88
CA LEU A 60 13.33 -1.61 5.85
C LEU A 60 12.61 -0.72 6.88
N VAL A 61 12.69 -1.11 8.15
CA VAL A 61 12.16 -0.35 9.29
C VAL A 61 13.26 0.00 10.28
N PRO A 62 13.10 1.03 11.14
CA PRO A 62 14.08 1.35 12.17
C PRO A 62 14.44 0.15 13.04
N SER A 63 15.72 0.03 13.39
CA SER A 63 16.22 -1.02 14.29
C SER A 63 15.45 -1.09 15.63
N ASN A 64 15.06 0.07 16.15
CA ASN A 64 14.34 0.23 17.40
C ASN A 64 12.80 0.12 17.31
N TYR A 65 12.25 -0.08 16.11
CA TYR A 65 10.80 -0.18 15.90
C TYR A 65 10.35 -1.64 15.95
N ASP A 66 9.30 -1.93 16.72
CA ASP A 66 8.59 -3.21 16.63
C ASP A 66 7.28 -3.03 15.84
N PRO A 67 7.16 -3.61 14.63
CA PRO A 67 5.97 -3.42 13.80
C PRO A 67 4.72 -4.13 14.33
N LYS A 68 4.85 -5.12 15.22
CA LYS A 68 3.69 -5.82 15.78
C LYS A 68 3.03 -4.98 16.88
N SER A 69 3.83 -4.51 17.83
CA SER A 69 3.36 -3.65 18.93
C SER A 69 3.30 -2.17 18.56
N ARG A 70 3.92 -1.77 17.44
CA ARG A 70 4.07 -0.38 16.97
C ARG A 70 4.81 0.53 17.96
N THR A 71 5.70 -0.07 18.74
CA THR A 71 6.49 0.64 19.76
C THR A 71 7.89 0.96 19.25
N TYR A 72 8.44 2.05 19.77
CA TYR A 72 9.80 2.52 19.48
C TYR A 72 10.62 2.46 20.77
N ALA A 73 11.66 1.63 20.80
CA ALA A 73 12.46 1.37 21.99
C ALA A 73 13.71 2.26 22.03
N GLY A 74 13.73 3.26 22.92
CA GLY A 74 14.88 4.16 23.07
C GLY A 74 15.14 5.05 21.85
N LEU A 75 16.32 5.67 21.80
CA LEU A 75 16.71 6.57 20.71
C LEU A 75 17.15 5.77 19.49
N TRP A 76 16.65 6.15 18.32
CA TRP A 76 17.05 5.52 17.07
C TRP A 76 18.45 5.99 16.62
N ASP A 77 19.30 5.05 16.25
CA ASP A 77 20.67 5.27 15.78
C ASP A 77 20.77 5.51 14.26
N GLY A 78 19.64 5.47 13.55
CA GLY A 78 19.59 5.65 12.10
C GLY A 78 19.80 4.36 11.30
N THR A 79 19.89 3.19 11.95
CA THR A 79 20.04 1.88 11.29
C THR A 79 18.69 1.20 11.01
N PHE A 80 18.64 0.33 10.01
CA PHE A 80 17.42 -0.34 9.59
C PHE A 80 17.52 -1.86 9.74
N LYS A 81 16.37 -2.51 9.98
CA LYS A 81 16.19 -3.96 9.95
C LYS A 81 15.03 -4.33 9.00
N PRO A 82 15.07 -5.51 8.36
CA PRO A 82 13.97 -5.97 7.53
C PRO A 82 12.80 -6.47 8.39
N ALA A 83 11.61 -5.89 8.22
CA ALA A 83 10.38 -6.39 8.83
C ALA A 83 9.14 -6.03 8.01
N TYR A 84 8.05 -6.77 8.20
CA TYR A 84 6.74 -6.36 7.68
C TYR A 84 6.16 -5.24 8.54
N THR A 85 5.58 -4.21 7.92
CA THR A 85 4.82 -3.14 8.59
C THR A 85 3.72 -2.63 7.67
N ASN A 86 2.66 -2.09 8.26
CA ASN A 86 1.59 -1.35 7.59
C ASN A 86 1.65 0.16 7.91
N ASN A 87 2.79 0.64 8.43
CA ASN A 87 3.02 2.08 8.61
C ASN A 87 3.40 2.71 7.25
N PRO A 88 2.63 3.71 6.76
CA PRO A 88 2.86 4.33 5.46
C PRO A 88 4.25 4.96 5.30
N ALA A 89 4.86 5.47 6.38
CA ALA A 89 6.16 6.14 6.32
C ALA A 89 7.32 5.19 5.94
N TRP A 90 7.24 3.93 6.36
CA TRP A 90 8.25 2.92 6.01
C TRP A 90 7.97 2.29 4.64
N ILE A 91 6.70 2.20 4.25
CA ILE A 91 6.31 1.74 2.92
C ILE A 91 6.76 2.74 1.84
N ILE A 92 6.59 4.04 2.07
CA ILE A 92 7.05 5.06 1.11
C ILE A 92 8.57 5.09 1.01
N LEU A 93 9.30 4.86 2.11
CA LEU A 93 10.76 4.74 2.09
C LEU A 93 11.23 3.58 1.21
N ASP A 94 10.59 2.42 1.32
CA ASP A 94 10.87 1.25 0.47
C ASP A 94 10.54 1.58 -0.99
N LEU A 95 9.39 2.20 -1.26
CA LEU A 95 9.01 2.62 -2.62
C LEU A 95 10.00 3.62 -3.24
N LEU A 96 10.59 4.52 -2.45
CA LEU A 96 11.57 5.48 -2.96
C LEU A 96 12.93 4.83 -3.22
N THR A 97 13.35 3.89 -2.39
CA THR A 97 14.72 3.35 -2.39
C THR A 97 14.87 2.03 -3.13
N HIS A 98 13.76 1.33 -3.43
CA HIS A 98 13.84 0.02 -4.04
C HIS A 98 14.13 0.09 -5.55
N PRO A 99 15.16 -0.62 -6.06
CA PRO A 99 15.64 -0.48 -7.44
C PRO A 99 14.71 -1.09 -8.50
N ARG A 100 13.83 -2.05 -8.13
CA ARG A 100 12.99 -2.81 -9.07
C ARG A 100 11.64 -2.15 -9.41
N TYR A 101 10.88 -1.74 -8.41
CA TYR A 101 9.52 -1.22 -8.58
C TYR A 101 9.38 0.23 -8.10
N GLY A 102 10.45 0.77 -7.53
CA GLY A 102 10.51 2.08 -6.92
C GLY A 102 11.40 3.05 -7.68
N LEU A 103 11.78 4.12 -6.99
CA LEU A 103 12.72 5.14 -7.51
C LEU A 103 14.18 4.85 -7.14
N GLY A 104 14.51 3.65 -6.68
CA GLY A 104 15.84 3.31 -6.13
C GLY A 104 17.02 3.46 -7.09
N GLN A 105 16.77 3.52 -8.40
CA GLN A 105 17.81 3.83 -9.40
C GLN A 105 18.18 5.31 -9.45
N ARG A 106 17.33 6.19 -8.91
CA ARG A 106 17.47 7.67 -8.95
C ARG A 106 17.59 8.29 -7.56
N ILE A 107 16.98 7.67 -6.55
CA ILE A 107 16.92 8.15 -5.17
C ILE A 107 17.44 7.03 -4.28
N GLY A 108 18.60 7.25 -3.66
CA GLY A 108 19.14 6.37 -2.64
C GLY A 108 18.57 6.66 -1.26
N LEU A 109 18.86 5.79 -0.29
CA LEU A 109 18.48 6.00 1.12
C LEU A 109 19.07 7.30 1.70
N ALA A 110 20.23 7.72 1.20
CA ALA A 110 20.87 8.98 1.60
C ALA A 110 20.17 10.23 1.06
N ASP A 111 19.41 10.09 -0.02
CA ASP A 111 18.69 11.21 -0.66
C ASP A 111 17.30 11.42 -0.04
N VAL A 112 16.91 10.61 0.95
CA VAL A 112 15.64 10.72 1.66
C VAL A 112 15.89 11.15 3.10
N ASP A 113 15.14 12.14 3.57
CA ASP A 113 15.18 12.58 4.97
C ASP A 113 14.51 11.56 5.90
N LYS A 114 15.31 10.56 6.30
CA LYS A 114 14.87 9.49 7.20
C LYS A 114 14.44 9.99 8.58
N TRP A 115 14.95 11.14 9.02
CA TRP A 115 14.62 11.70 10.34
C TRP A 115 13.23 12.35 10.34
N ALA A 116 12.91 13.09 9.27
CA ALA A 116 11.55 13.60 9.06
C ALA A 116 10.55 12.44 8.96
N LEU A 117 10.86 11.40 8.18
CA LEU A 117 10.01 10.21 8.07
C LEU A 117 9.84 9.48 9.41
N TYR A 118 10.89 9.41 10.24
CA TYR A 118 10.80 8.80 11.56
C TYR A 118 9.81 9.53 12.48
N ALA A 119 9.84 10.87 12.51
CA ALA A 119 8.89 11.66 13.28
C ALA A 119 7.45 11.48 12.79
N ILE A 120 7.26 11.36 11.47
CA ILE A 120 5.95 11.10 10.86
C ILE A 120 5.48 9.68 11.18
N ALA A 121 6.38 8.69 11.10
CA ALA A 121 6.07 7.30 11.42
C ALA A 121 5.57 7.14 12.86
N GLN A 122 6.21 7.83 13.81
CA GLN A 122 5.74 7.85 15.21
C GLN A 122 4.35 8.46 15.35
N TYR A 123 4.03 9.50 14.58
CA TYR A 123 2.69 10.08 14.57
C TYR A 123 1.64 9.13 13.98
N CYS A 124 1.97 8.42 12.91
CA CYS A 124 1.09 7.40 12.30
C CYS A 124 0.78 6.23 13.25
N ASP A 125 1.74 5.84 14.09
CA ASP A 125 1.62 4.73 15.04
C ASP A 125 0.97 5.13 16.38
N GLN A 126 0.63 6.41 16.60
CA GLN A 126 -0.10 6.82 17.80
C GLN A 126 -1.46 6.13 17.86
N LEU A 127 -1.78 5.56 19.02
CA LEU A 127 -3.09 5.00 19.31
C LEU A 127 -4.13 6.11 19.43
N VAL A 128 -5.23 5.98 18.70
CA VAL A 128 -6.40 6.83 18.73
C VAL A 128 -7.64 5.96 18.95
N PRO A 129 -8.68 6.45 19.65
CA PRO A 129 -9.91 5.68 19.84
C PRO A 129 -10.59 5.40 18.50
N ASP A 130 -10.97 4.15 18.27
CA ASP A 130 -11.66 3.68 17.06
C ASP A 130 -13.16 4.05 17.03
N GLY A 131 -13.67 4.69 18.09
CA GLY A 131 -15.08 5.02 18.27
C GLY A 131 -15.96 3.86 18.74
N PHE A 132 -15.43 2.64 18.83
CA PHE A 132 -16.08 1.42 19.32
C PHE A 132 -15.50 0.91 20.65
N GLY A 133 -14.58 1.67 21.26
CA GLY A 133 -14.01 1.39 22.57
C GLY A 133 -12.70 0.59 22.53
N GLN A 134 -12.09 0.45 21.35
CA GLN A 134 -10.71 0.00 21.20
C GLN A 134 -9.82 1.16 20.75
N ASP A 135 -8.52 0.93 20.80
CA ASP A 135 -7.53 1.83 20.24
C ASP A 135 -7.06 1.29 18.89
N GLU A 136 -7.02 2.17 17.89
CA GLU A 136 -6.42 1.88 16.59
C GLU A 136 -5.24 2.82 16.31
N PRO A 137 -4.28 2.40 15.46
CA PRO A 137 -3.22 3.28 15.01
C PRO A 137 -3.80 4.39 14.13
N ARG A 138 -3.37 5.62 14.36
CA ARG A 138 -3.87 6.82 13.68
C ARG A 138 -3.87 6.70 12.16
N MET A 139 -2.83 6.13 11.57
CA MET A 139 -2.70 5.97 10.13
C MET A 139 -2.11 4.60 9.80
N THR A 140 -2.79 3.87 8.93
CA THR A 140 -2.32 2.58 8.40
C THR A 140 -2.46 2.55 6.89
N CYS A 141 -1.61 1.77 6.21
CA CYS A 141 -1.59 1.69 4.76
C CYS A 141 -1.37 0.25 4.31
N ASN A 142 -2.38 -0.33 3.66
CA ASN A 142 -2.34 -1.65 3.04
C ASN A 142 -2.74 -1.50 1.57
N VAL A 143 -1.75 -1.26 0.70
CA VAL A 143 -1.98 -0.97 -0.72
C VAL A 143 -1.40 -2.07 -1.60
N TYR A 144 -2.15 -2.43 -2.63
CA TYR A 144 -1.68 -3.29 -3.72
C TYR A 144 -1.53 -2.44 -5.00
N LEU A 145 -0.31 -2.41 -5.54
CA LEU A 145 0.01 -1.68 -6.77
C LEU A 145 -0.04 -2.65 -7.96
N ALA A 146 -1.13 -2.63 -8.72
CA ALA A 146 -1.32 -3.47 -9.90
C ALA A 146 -0.73 -2.84 -11.16
N ASP A 147 -0.97 -1.54 -11.34
CA ASP A 147 -0.69 -0.82 -12.59
C ASP A 147 0.45 0.18 -12.45
N ARG A 148 1.14 0.42 -13.58
CA ARG A 148 2.18 1.45 -13.65
C ARG A 148 1.54 2.84 -13.66
N ARG A 149 1.86 3.64 -12.63
CA ARG A 149 1.46 5.05 -12.52
C ARG A 149 2.68 5.97 -12.48
N LYS A 150 2.46 7.28 -12.65
CA LYS A 150 3.52 8.28 -12.48
C LYS A 150 3.98 8.24 -11.03
N ALA A 151 5.29 8.24 -10.82
CA ALA A 151 5.86 8.09 -9.48
C ALA A 151 5.43 9.20 -8.52
N TYR A 152 5.35 10.44 -9.01
CA TYR A 152 4.92 11.57 -8.18
C TYR A 152 3.48 11.43 -7.69
N ASP A 153 2.56 10.98 -8.56
CA ASP A 153 1.17 10.75 -8.18
C ASP A 153 1.07 9.67 -7.10
N VAL A 154 1.83 8.58 -7.23
CA VAL A 154 1.87 7.52 -6.22
C VAL A 154 2.44 8.06 -4.90
N ILE A 155 3.56 8.79 -4.93
CA ILE A 155 4.14 9.40 -3.72
C ILE A 155 3.13 10.34 -3.06
N SER A 156 2.44 11.18 -3.84
CA SER A 156 1.41 12.09 -3.36
C SER A 156 0.23 11.34 -2.72
N ASP A 157 -0.20 10.22 -3.30
CA ASP A 157 -1.27 9.39 -2.73
C ASP A 157 -0.84 8.81 -1.37
N PHE A 158 0.38 8.29 -1.23
CA PHE A 158 0.90 7.82 0.07
C PHE A 158 1.06 8.98 1.07
N CYS A 159 1.52 10.13 0.61
CA CYS A 159 1.65 11.33 1.42
C CYS A 159 0.30 11.83 1.95
N SER A 160 -0.77 11.71 1.16
CA SER A 160 -2.11 12.10 1.58
C SER A 160 -2.62 11.26 2.77
N VAL A 161 -2.32 9.96 2.79
CA VAL A 161 -2.65 9.06 3.92
C VAL A 161 -2.01 9.52 5.23
N MET A 162 -0.77 10.00 5.17
CA MET A 162 -0.02 10.47 6.34
C MET A 162 -0.17 11.98 6.62
N ARG A 163 -1.06 12.66 5.89
CA ARG A 163 -1.25 14.13 5.93
C ARG A 163 0.06 14.89 5.78
N CYS A 164 0.89 14.49 4.82
CA CYS A 164 2.13 15.19 4.54
C CYS A 164 2.20 15.68 3.10
N MET A 165 3.16 16.55 2.83
CA MET A 165 3.54 16.94 1.49
C MET A 165 5.00 16.55 1.21
N PRO A 166 5.29 15.91 0.06
CA PRO A 166 6.65 15.64 -0.36
C PRO A 166 7.28 16.94 -0.89
N VAL A 167 8.48 17.27 -0.40
CA VAL A 167 9.23 18.46 -0.82
C VAL A 167 10.63 18.07 -1.22
N TRP A 168 11.03 18.48 -2.43
CA TRP A 168 12.41 18.36 -2.88
C TRP A 168 13.20 19.62 -2.52
N THR A 169 14.21 19.49 -1.66
CA THR A 169 15.02 20.65 -1.22
C THR A 169 16.21 20.95 -2.14
N GLY A 170 16.30 20.29 -3.29
CA GLY A 170 17.45 20.36 -4.20
C GLY A 170 18.48 19.27 -3.95
N GLN A 171 18.63 18.81 -2.71
CA GLN A 171 19.59 17.75 -2.33
C GLN A 171 18.92 16.50 -1.79
N ARG A 172 17.80 16.63 -1.08
CA ARG A 172 17.10 15.50 -0.47
C ARG A 172 15.59 15.65 -0.60
N MET A 173 14.89 14.52 -0.63
CA MET A 173 13.44 14.44 -0.48
C MET A 173 13.11 14.51 1.02
N THR A 174 12.38 15.54 1.43
CA THR A 174 11.86 15.68 2.79
C THR A 174 10.33 15.67 2.78
N PHE A 175 9.74 15.41 3.94
CA PHE A 175 8.30 15.31 4.11
C PHE A 175 7.88 16.27 5.21
N ILE A 176 6.94 17.14 4.88
CA ILE A 176 6.37 18.09 5.85
C ILE A 176 4.97 17.60 6.19
N GLN A 177 4.75 17.25 7.44
CA GLN A 177 3.45 16.77 7.92
C GLN A 177 2.62 17.91 8.50
N ASP A 178 1.35 17.94 8.11
CA ASP A 178 0.34 18.78 8.73
C ASP A 178 -0.10 18.13 10.05
N ARG A 179 0.49 18.64 11.14
CA ARG A 179 0.17 18.26 12.52
C ARG A 179 0.04 19.53 13.35
N PRO A 180 -0.84 19.53 14.38
CA PRO A 180 -0.90 20.62 15.33
C PRO A 180 0.50 20.90 15.89
N SER A 181 0.97 22.12 15.70
CA SER A 181 2.29 22.58 16.12
C SER A 181 2.17 23.99 16.70
N ASP A 182 3.12 24.33 17.57
CA ASP A 182 3.13 25.65 18.18
C ASP A 182 3.27 26.73 17.11
N LYS A 183 2.54 27.82 17.29
CA LYS A 183 2.56 28.95 16.36
C LYS A 183 3.96 29.54 16.28
N VAL A 184 4.64 29.31 15.17
CA VAL A 184 6.03 29.75 14.96
C VAL A 184 6.13 31.27 14.75
N TRP A 185 5.10 31.91 14.21
CA TRP A 185 5.12 33.34 13.94
C TRP A 185 3.75 34.01 14.08
N THR A 186 3.72 35.20 14.68
CA THR A 186 2.53 36.05 14.73
C THR A 186 2.69 37.21 13.77
N TYR A 187 1.90 37.20 12.69
CA TYR A 187 1.77 38.36 11.82
C TYR A 187 0.80 39.35 12.47
N THR A 188 1.28 40.58 12.65
CA THR A 188 0.49 41.73 13.08
C THR A 188 0.54 42.78 11.98
N ASN A 189 -0.36 43.77 12.01
CA ASN A 189 -0.37 44.83 11.01
C ASN A 189 0.96 45.63 10.96
N ALA A 190 1.74 45.61 12.05
CA ALA A 190 3.06 46.22 12.12
C ALA A 190 4.17 45.43 11.40
N ASN A 191 3.95 44.14 11.13
CA ASN A 191 4.95 43.22 10.57
C ASN A 191 4.64 42.81 9.12
N VAL A 192 3.64 43.44 8.49
CA VAL A 192 3.24 43.17 7.09
C VAL A 192 3.69 44.32 6.22
N VAL A 193 4.32 44.00 5.09
CA VAL A 193 4.73 44.99 4.08
C VAL A 193 3.47 45.73 3.61
N ASN A 194 3.47 47.06 3.76
CA ASN A 194 2.36 47.97 3.48
C ASN A 194 1.12 47.85 4.38
N GLY A 195 1.12 47.04 5.45
CA GLY A 195 -0.02 46.96 6.39
C GLY A 195 -1.34 46.50 5.76
N GLU A 196 -1.27 45.84 4.61
CA GLU A 196 -2.43 45.41 3.83
C GLU A 196 -2.56 43.89 3.89
N PHE A 197 -3.72 43.41 4.36
CA PHE A 197 -4.10 42.01 4.31
C PHE A 197 -5.09 41.81 3.18
N ASN A 198 -4.70 41.01 2.18
CA ASN A 198 -5.63 40.54 1.16
C ASN A 198 -6.22 39.20 1.60
N TYR A 199 -7.53 39.20 1.89
CA TYR A 199 -8.28 37.99 2.19
C TYR A 199 -9.04 37.55 0.94
N SER A 200 -8.70 36.38 0.42
CA SER A 200 -9.47 35.72 -0.64
C SER A 200 -10.28 34.57 -0.04
N TYR A 201 -11.58 34.55 -0.30
CA TYR A 201 -12.45 33.45 0.09
C TYR A 201 -12.80 32.60 -1.13
N SER A 202 -12.89 31.29 -0.93
CA SER A 202 -13.51 30.40 -1.93
C SER A 202 -15.01 30.67 -2.01
N ALA A 203 -15.55 30.60 -3.23
CA ALA A 203 -16.99 30.73 -3.45
C ALA A 203 -17.72 29.58 -2.74
N ALA A 204 -18.92 29.84 -2.20
CA ALA A 204 -19.66 28.85 -1.41
C ALA A 204 -19.92 27.54 -2.18
N LYS A 205 -20.08 27.62 -3.50
CA LYS A 205 -20.26 26.47 -4.40
C LYS A 205 -19.05 25.53 -4.52
N ASP A 206 -17.85 26.04 -4.23
CA ASP A 206 -16.59 25.28 -4.32
C ASP A 206 -16.23 24.65 -2.96
N ARG A 207 -17.07 24.85 -1.92
CA ARG A 207 -16.90 24.25 -0.61
C ARG A 207 -17.60 22.90 -0.60
N HIS A 208 -16.81 21.83 -0.71
CA HIS A 208 -17.31 20.47 -0.56
C HIS A 208 -17.77 20.25 0.89
N ASN A 209 -19.03 19.84 1.07
CA ASN A 209 -19.67 19.59 2.37
C ASN A 209 -19.89 18.10 2.66
N ALA A 210 -19.60 17.24 1.68
CA ALA A 210 -19.72 15.80 1.80
C ALA A 210 -18.43 15.12 1.33
N ALA A 211 -17.96 14.15 2.11
CA ALA A 211 -16.86 13.27 1.75
C ALA A 211 -17.37 11.83 1.70
N GLU A 212 -17.20 11.18 0.56
CA GLU A 212 -17.46 9.75 0.40
C GLU A 212 -16.16 8.98 0.69
N ILE A 213 -16.16 8.19 1.75
CA ILE A 213 -15.01 7.38 2.16
C ILE A 213 -15.31 5.93 1.78
N ARG A 214 -14.41 5.34 1.00
CA ARG A 214 -14.48 3.93 0.59
C ARG A 214 -13.42 3.15 1.34
N PHE A 215 -13.82 2.11 2.05
CA PHE A 215 -12.90 1.26 2.81
C PHE A 215 -13.21 -0.22 2.63
N ILE A 216 -12.24 -1.09 2.92
CA ILE A 216 -12.42 -2.54 2.88
C ILE A 216 -12.84 -2.98 4.27
N ASP A 217 -14.05 -3.51 4.40
CA ASP A 217 -14.63 -3.85 5.69
C ASP A 217 -14.35 -5.32 6.05
N PRO A 218 -13.63 -5.60 7.16
CA PRO A 218 -13.38 -6.96 7.64
C PRO A 218 -14.65 -7.69 8.09
N GLN A 219 -15.66 -6.96 8.58
CA GLN A 219 -16.94 -7.52 9.04
C GLN A 219 -17.83 -7.89 7.84
N ASN A 220 -17.67 -7.21 6.70
CA ASN A 220 -18.35 -7.51 5.44
C ASN A 220 -17.51 -8.40 4.51
N GLY A 221 -16.75 -9.34 5.08
CA GLY A 221 -15.98 -10.32 4.30
C GLY A 221 -14.94 -9.71 3.36
N TRP A 222 -14.33 -8.58 3.75
CA TRP A 222 -13.37 -7.81 2.95
C TRP A 222 -13.95 -7.33 1.62
N ASN A 223 -15.19 -6.85 1.63
CA ASN A 223 -15.80 -6.11 0.51
C ASN A 223 -15.61 -4.60 0.70
N VAL A 224 -15.75 -3.85 -0.39
CA VAL A 224 -15.70 -2.38 -0.34
C VAL A 224 -17.03 -1.87 0.24
N SER A 225 -16.96 -1.22 1.38
CA SER A 225 -18.04 -0.47 1.99
C SER A 225 -17.84 1.02 1.73
N VAL A 226 -18.94 1.77 1.67
CA VAL A 226 -18.95 3.22 1.41
C VAL A 226 -19.65 3.90 2.59
N GLU A 227 -18.98 4.89 3.17
CA GLU A 227 -19.56 5.73 4.22
C GLU A 227 -19.54 7.19 3.74
N LEU A 228 -20.68 7.85 3.85
CA LEU A 228 -20.85 9.25 3.51
C LEU A 228 -20.78 10.09 4.78
N VAL A 229 -19.77 10.94 4.88
CA VAL A 229 -19.65 11.91 5.96
C VAL A 229 -20.07 13.27 5.43
N GLU A 230 -21.20 13.78 5.92
CA GLU A 230 -21.73 15.10 5.56
C GLU A 230 -21.57 16.05 6.75
N ASP A 231 -21.03 17.22 6.49
CA ASP A 231 -21.12 18.34 7.44
C ASP A 231 -22.51 18.99 7.29
N LYS A 232 -23.38 18.73 8.27
CA LYS A 232 -24.75 19.27 8.30
C LYS A 232 -24.81 20.71 8.81
N ALA A 233 -23.69 21.27 9.28
CA ALA A 233 -23.59 22.63 9.78
C ALA A 233 -22.83 23.53 8.79
N GLY A 234 -23.42 23.74 7.61
CA GLY A 234 -22.94 24.75 6.66
C GLY A 234 -23.08 26.18 7.18
#